data_AF-A0A954PNN0-F1
#
_entry.id   AF-A0A954PNN0-F1
#
_cell.length_a   1.000
_cell.length_b   1.000
_cell.length_c   1.000
_cell.angle_alpha   90.00
_cell.angle_beta   90.00
_cell.angle_gamma   90.00
#
_symmetry.space_group_name_H-M   'P 1'
#
loop_
_entity.id
_entity.type
_entity.pdbx_description
1 polymer ?
#
loop_
_entity_poly.entity_id
_entity_poly.type
_entity_poly.pdbx_seq_one_letter_code
_entity_poly.pdbx_strand_id
1 'polypeptide(L)'
;SPYASNSPNAATAAPSAEEKSPPAVPVEPSSKLALELAKFTQVATSLRRELVPAGDFSRRCQQAFDVANDLFGNAPTWVCFYRALMGSDGLISLLFADREDFSKFLRSEQYHQIQLMLTALRSRDLPENDPNDPQRMITVRLPKSLHEAMCEEAEALNISVNRLCISRMLQLLDPKMIPETSSKPRGRKPRTRSKPSSSLAQQPQTPSSSTQPVQPQHPQPQHPQS
;
A
#
# COMPACT_ATOMS: atom_id res chain seq x y z
N SER A 1 -58.72 37.08 28.38
CA SER A 1 -58.20 38.45 28.35
C SER A 1 -56.76 38.48 28.84
N PRO A 2 -55.92 39.30 28.19
CA PRO A 2 -54.67 38.82 27.60
C PRO A 2 -53.49 39.77 27.89
N TYR A 3 -52.29 39.46 27.38
CA TYR A 3 -51.39 40.40 26.71
C TYR A 3 -50.47 39.52 25.83
N ALA A 4 -50.78 39.35 24.54
CA ALA A 4 -50.36 40.21 23.40
C ALA A 4 -48.86 40.02 23.10
N SER A 5 -48.47 39.22 22.10
CA SER A 5 -48.36 39.57 20.67
C SER A 5 -47.37 40.70 20.36
N ASN A 6 -46.25 40.39 19.70
CA ASN A 6 -45.88 40.97 18.40
C ASN A 6 -44.53 40.44 17.88
N SER A 7 -44.56 39.79 16.72
CA SER A 7 -43.52 39.90 15.67
C SER A 7 -43.76 41.22 14.88
N PRO A 8 -43.12 41.54 13.73
CA PRO A 8 -41.87 41.13 13.08
C PRO A 8 -41.01 42.34 12.59
N ASN A 9 -39.82 42.09 12.01
CA ASN A 9 -39.21 42.80 10.85
C ASN A 9 -37.71 42.45 10.79
N ALA A 10 -37.20 41.74 9.79
CA ALA A 10 -36.98 42.12 8.39
C ALA A 10 -35.77 43.06 8.19
N ALA A 11 -34.82 42.52 7.42
CA ALA A 11 -34.00 43.20 6.42
C ALA A 11 -32.60 43.76 6.80
N THR A 12 -31.60 43.14 6.17
CA THR A 12 -30.51 43.80 5.41
C THR A 12 -29.27 44.30 6.16
N ALA A 13 -28.16 43.61 5.87
CA ALA A 13 -26.92 44.15 5.28
C ALA A 13 -25.65 43.60 5.97
N ALA A 14 -24.82 42.92 5.17
CA ALA A 14 -23.40 42.78 5.45
C ALA A 14 -22.73 44.18 5.48
N PRO A 15 -21.59 44.30 6.17
CA PRO A 15 -20.38 44.52 5.38
C PRO A 15 -19.21 43.65 5.84
N SER A 16 -18.42 43.28 4.83
CA SER A 16 -17.09 42.69 4.91
C SER A 16 -16.16 43.50 5.81
N ALA A 17 -15.43 42.82 6.69
CA ALA A 17 -14.17 43.30 7.22
C ALA A 17 -13.18 42.13 7.18
N GLU A 18 -12.18 42.30 6.32
CA GLU A 18 -10.98 41.47 6.22
C GLU A 18 -10.28 41.41 7.58
N GLU A 19 -10.31 40.25 8.25
CA GLU A 19 -9.36 39.95 9.31
C GLU A 19 -8.27 39.03 8.76
N LYS A 20 -7.17 39.70 8.39
CA LYS A 20 -5.98 39.16 7.77
C LYS A 20 -5.23 38.27 8.77
N SER A 21 -5.57 36.99 8.80
CA SER A 21 -4.75 35.99 9.51
C SER A 21 -3.35 35.90 8.86
N PRO A 22 -2.26 35.88 9.66
CA PRO A 22 -0.91 35.72 9.13
C PRO A 22 -0.72 34.32 8.53
N PRO A 23 0.12 34.17 7.50
CA PRO A 23 0.36 32.86 6.90
C PRO A 23 1.13 31.99 7.88
N ALA A 24 0.48 30.94 8.39
CA ALA A 24 1.19 29.82 8.97
C ALA A 24 2.04 29.19 7.86
N VAL A 25 3.36 29.32 7.96
CA VAL A 25 4.30 28.59 7.10
C VAL A 25 4.47 27.19 7.70
N PRO A 26 4.13 26.10 6.99
CA PRO A 26 4.36 24.75 7.49
C PRO A 26 5.20 23.96 6.49
N VAL A 27 6.53 24.05 6.55
CA VAL A 27 7.39 23.23 5.69
C VAL A 27 8.74 22.95 6.36
N GLU A 28 8.88 21.88 7.17
CA GLU A 28 10.19 21.28 7.50
C GLU A 28 10.18 19.77 7.94
N PRO A 29 9.08 18.97 7.93
CA PRO A 29 9.22 17.53 8.25
C PRO A 29 9.79 16.70 7.08
N SER A 30 9.58 17.15 5.85
CA SER A 30 10.01 16.41 4.64
C SER A 30 11.52 16.47 4.40
N SER A 31 12.22 17.54 4.82
CA SER A 31 13.65 17.72 4.60
C SER A 31 14.47 16.82 5.52
N LYS A 32 14.10 16.76 6.81
CA LYS A 32 14.72 15.91 7.82
C LYS A 32 14.55 14.43 7.48
N LEU A 33 13.33 14.01 7.15
CA LEU A 33 13.06 12.62 6.76
C LEU A 33 13.87 12.22 5.52
N ALA A 34 13.96 13.10 4.51
CA ALA A 34 14.77 12.83 3.33
C ALA A 34 16.25 12.62 3.66
N LEU A 35 16.80 13.42 4.57
CA LEU A 35 18.19 13.31 5.01
C LEU A 35 18.43 12.02 5.82
N GLU A 36 17.49 11.62 6.68
CA GLU A 36 17.55 10.35 7.41
C GLU A 36 17.44 9.14 6.46
N LEU A 37 16.56 9.21 5.46
CA LEU A 37 16.42 8.18 4.42
C LEU A 37 17.70 8.05 3.57
N ALA A 38 18.35 9.16 3.24
CA ALA A 38 19.62 9.15 2.51
C ALA A 38 20.73 8.48 3.34
N LYS A 39 20.85 8.83 4.62
CA LYS A 39 21.79 8.20 5.56
C LYS A 39 21.53 6.70 5.68
N PHE A 40 20.27 6.30 5.89
CA PHE A 40 19.87 4.90 5.96
C PHE A 40 20.25 4.12 4.70
N THR A 41 19.99 4.72 3.52
CA THR A 41 20.33 4.10 2.23
C THR A 41 21.85 3.89 2.09
N GLN A 42 22.66 4.83 2.56
CA GLN A 42 24.12 4.68 2.58
C GLN A 42 24.55 3.50 3.47
N VAL A 43 24.00 3.42 4.69
CA VAL A 43 24.28 2.31 5.63
C VAL A 43 23.90 0.96 5.01
N ALA A 44 22.68 0.85 4.49
CA ALA A 44 22.20 -0.38 3.85
C ALA A 44 23.05 -0.79 2.63
N THR A 45 23.52 0.17 1.84
CA THR A 45 24.38 -0.09 0.69
C THR A 45 25.77 -0.57 1.11
N SER A 46 26.35 0.03 2.15
CA SER A 46 27.63 -0.41 2.70
C SER A 46 27.55 -1.84 3.24
N LEU A 47 26.53 -2.13 4.07
CA LEU A 47 26.27 -3.47 4.59
C LEU A 47 26.11 -4.48 3.46
N ARG A 48 25.35 -4.14 2.42
CA ARG A 48 25.18 -5.02 1.25
C ARG A 48 26.48 -5.37 0.56
N ARG A 49 27.37 -4.39 0.38
CA ARG A 49 28.66 -4.59 -0.31
C ARG A 49 29.60 -5.48 0.51
N GLU A 50 29.53 -5.39 1.83
CA GLU A 50 30.38 -6.14 2.76
C GLU A 50 29.79 -7.52 3.10
N LEU A 51 28.50 -7.73 2.82
CA LEU A 51 27.80 -8.96 3.14
C LEU A 51 28.28 -10.12 2.26
N VAL A 52 29.04 -11.03 2.87
CA VAL A 52 29.40 -12.32 2.29
C VAL A 52 28.62 -13.42 3.03
N PRO A 53 27.74 -14.18 2.34
CA PRO A 53 27.01 -15.28 2.98
C PRO A 53 27.97 -16.32 3.55
N ALA A 54 27.79 -16.68 4.83
CA ALA A 54 28.51 -17.77 5.43
C ALA A 54 28.16 -19.12 4.77
N GLY A 55 29.09 -20.07 4.78
CA GLY A 55 28.83 -21.41 4.25
C GLY A 55 27.74 -22.16 5.04
N ASP A 56 27.74 -21.99 6.36
CA ASP A 56 26.81 -22.70 7.25
C ASP A 56 25.45 -22.00 7.36
N PHE A 57 24.37 -22.77 7.28
CA PHE A 57 23.00 -22.27 7.41
C PHE A 57 22.76 -21.49 8.72
N SER A 58 23.17 -22.05 9.87
CA SER A 58 22.97 -21.39 11.17
C SER A 58 23.69 -20.05 11.26
N ARG A 59 24.89 -19.94 10.65
CA ARG A 59 25.63 -18.67 10.61
C ARG A 59 24.95 -17.66 9.70
N ARG A 60 24.39 -18.09 8.56
CA ARG A 60 23.58 -17.21 7.70
C ARG A 60 22.33 -16.70 8.40
N CYS A 61 21.65 -17.53 9.19
CA CYS A 61 20.53 -17.09 10.03
C CYS A 61 20.96 -15.99 11.00
N GLN A 62 22.11 -16.18 11.66
CA GLN A 62 22.65 -15.17 12.57
C GLN A 62 23.05 -13.90 11.82
N GLN A 63 23.73 -14.00 10.67
CA GLN A 63 24.07 -12.85 9.83
C GLN A 63 22.83 -12.05 9.42
N ALA A 64 21.72 -12.72 9.09
CA ALA A 64 20.46 -12.05 8.77
C ALA A 64 19.94 -11.23 9.95
N PHE A 65 20.02 -11.77 11.16
CA PHE A 65 19.63 -11.06 12.39
C PHE A 65 20.58 -9.90 12.71
N ASP A 66 21.89 -10.10 12.62
CA ASP A 66 22.88 -9.06 12.92
C ASP A 66 22.72 -7.85 11.98
N VAL A 67 22.57 -8.11 10.68
CA VAL A 67 22.28 -7.08 9.68
C VAL A 67 20.96 -6.39 9.96
N ALA A 68 19.91 -7.13 10.36
CA ALA A 68 18.64 -6.53 10.73
C ALA A 68 18.79 -5.62 11.96
N ASN A 69 19.58 -6.03 12.96
CA ASN A 69 19.85 -5.24 14.16
C ASN A 69 20.55 -3.92 13.83
N ASP A 70 21.56 -3.95 12.95
CA ASP A 70 22.27 -2.76 12.49
C ASP A 70 21.34 -1.78 11.76
N LEU A 71 20.41 -2.31 10.95
CA LEU A 71 19.43 -1.50 10.22
C LEU A 71 18.34 -0.94 11.14
N PHE A 72 17.89 -1.69 12.15
CA PHE A 72 16.74 -1.34 12.97
C PHE A 72 16.96 -0.06 13.80
N GLY A 73 18.16 0.14 14.34
CA GLY A 73 18.52 1.36 15.07
C GLY A 73 18.56 2.62 14.19
N ASN A 74 18.78 2.44 12.88
CA ASN A 74 18.97 3.53 11.94
C ASN A 74 17.75 3.76 11.02
N ALA A 75 16.72 2.92 11.09
CA ALA A 75 15.60 2.94 10.17
C ALA A 75 14.64 4.12 10.43
N PRO A 76 14.56 5.12 9.52
CA PRO A 76 13.61 6.23 9.67
C PRO A 76 12.17 5.87 9.33
N THR A 77 11.90 4.71 8.71
CA THR A 77 10.56 4.18 8.49
C THR A 77 10.59 2.65 8.49
N TRP A 78 9.44 2.01 8.75
CA TRP A 78 9.33 0.56 8.58
C TRP A 78 9.49 0.14 7.11
N VAL A 79 9.11 1.02 6.16
CA VAL A 79 9.15 0.76 4.71
C VAL A 79 10.58 0.61 4.23
N CYS A 80 11.48 1.53 4.61
CA CYS A 80 12.87 1.46 4.19
C CYS A 80 13.59 0.24 4.81
N PHE A 81 13.26 -0.11 6.05
CA PHE A 81 13.73 -1.33 6.70
C PHE A 81 13.27 -2.59 5.93
N TYR A 82 11.96 -2.69 5.65
CA TYR A 82 11.41 -3.79 4.86
C TYR A 82 12.10 -3.90 3.49
N ARG A 83 12.20 -2.79 2.76
CA ARG A 83 12.81 -2.75 1.42
C ARG A 83 14.27 -3.20 1.43
N ALA A 84 15.07 -2.73 2.38
CA ALA A 84 16.48 -3.08 2.48
C ALA A 84 16.71 -4.54 2.89
N LEU A 85 15.85 -5.09 3.75
CA LEU A 85 16.07 -6.41 4.35
C LEU A 85 15.31 -7.53 3.62
N MET A 86 13.99 -7.38 3.44
CA MET A 86 13.06 -8.40 2.93
C MET A 86 12.48 -8.10 1.54
N GLY A 87 12.76 -6.92 0.97
CA GLY A 87 12.32 -6.56 -0.38
C GLY A 87 12.85 -7.52 -1.46
N SER A 88 12.41 -7.33 -2.70
CA SER A 88 12.82 -8.16 -3.85
C SER A 88 14.34 -8.30 -4.00
N ASP A 89 15.06 -7.23 -3.67
CA ASP A 89 16.52 -7.14 -3.72
C ASP A 89 17.11 -7.01 -2.30
N GLY A 90 16.40 -7.48 -1.28
CA GLY A 90 16.77 -7.33 0.12
C GLY A 90 17.95 -8.22 0.53
N LEU A 91 18.60 -7.88 1.64
CA LEU A 91 19.78 -8.59 2.15
C LEU A 91 19.50 -10.07 2.49
N ILE A 92 18.28 -10.42 2.91
CA ILE A 92 17.91 -11.81 3.18
C ILE A 92 17.96 -12.65 1.89
N SER A 93 17.56 -12.08 0.75
CA SER A 93 17.62 -12.79 -0.55
C SER A 93 19.06 -13.14 -0.97
N LEU A 94 20.04 -12.33 -0.56
CA LEU A 94 21.47 -12.58 -0.81
C LEU A 94 22.02 -13.70 0.08
N LEU A 95 21.55 -13.79 1.32
CA LEU A 95 21.97 -14.84 2.26
C LEU A 95 21.39 -16.20 1.89
N PHE A 96 20.14 -16.24 1.39
CA PHE A 96 19.42 -17.48 1.12
C PHE A 96 19.01 -17.56 -0.35
N ALA A 97 19.99 -17.76 -1.23
CA ALA A 97 19.76 -17.93 -2.66
C ALA A 97 18.98 -19.21 -2.99
N ASP A 98 19.13 -20.26 -2.18
CA ASP A 98 18.40 -21.51 -2.33
C ASP A 98 17.00 -21.43 -1.70
N ARG A 99 15.99 -21.96 -2.41
CA ARG A 99 14.59 -21.92 -1.97
C ARG A 99 14.35 -22.76 -0.72
N GLU A 100 15.03 -23.90 -0.57
CA GLU A 100 14.84 -24.77 0.59
C GLU A 100 15.44 -24.13 1.84
N ASP A 101 16.62 -23.55 1.73
CA ASP A 101 17.24 -22.79 2.81
C ASP A 101 16.40 -21.57 3.21
N PHE A 102 15.87 -20.83 2.23
CA PHE A 102 14.96 -19.72 2.51
C PHE A 102 13.71 -20.19 3.26
N SER A 103 13.05 -21.27 2.81
CA SER A 103 11.92 -21.89 3.53
C SER A 103 12.28 -22.32 4.95
N LYS A 104 13.49 -22.84 5.19
CA LYS A 104 13.96 -23.19 6.53
C LYS A 104 14.17 -21.94 7.39
N PHE A 105 14.73 -20.87 6.81
CA PHE A 105 14.94 -19.60 7.50
C PHE A 105 13.63 -18.94 7.94
N LEU A 106 12.57 -19.00 7.12
CA LEU A 106 11.25 -18.46 7.51
C LEU A 106 10.63 -19.12 8.75
N ARG A 107 11.15 -20.27 9.17
CA ARG A 107 10.75 -21.00 10.38
C ARG A 107 11.76 -20.87 11.52
N SER A 108 12.84 -20.11 11.33
CA SER A 108 13.87 -19.94 12.34
C SER A 108 13.50 -18.85 13.35
N GLU A 109 14.10 -18.94 14.53
CA GLU A 109 13.94 -17.93 15.58
C GLU A 109 14.44 -16.55 15.12
N GLN A 110 15.52 -16.49 14.35
CA GLN A 110 16.07 -15.23 13.83
C GLN A 110 15.06 -14.50 12.94
N TYR A 111 14.32 -15.23 12.10
CA TYR A 111 13.27 -14.61 11.29
C TYR A 111 12.10 -14.12 12.15
N HIS A 112 11.74 -14.87 13.20
CA HIS A 112 10.73 -14.42 14.17
C HIS A 112 11.14 -13.09 14.83
N GLN A 113 12.39 -12.98 15.29
CA GLN A 113 12.91 -11.75 15.88
C GLN A 113 12.89 -10.57 14.87
N ILE A 114 13.26 -10.80 13.61
CA ILE A 114 13.18 -9.78 12.55
C ILE A 114 11.72 -9.29 12.35
N GLN A 115 10.75 -10.19 12.41
CA GLN A 115 9.32 -9.83 12.33
C GLN A 115 8.86 -8.99 13.53
N LEU A 116 9.38 -9.26 14.73
CA LEU A 116 9.12 -8.42 15.91
C LEU A 116 9.72 -7.02 15.74
N MET A 117 10.93 -6.91 15.21
CA MET A 117 11.57 -5.63 14.89
C MET A 117 10.74 -4.82 13.89
N LEU A 118 10.27 -5.45 12.80
CA LEU A 118 9.40 -4.80 11.83
C LEU A 118 8.09 -4.32 12.47
N THR A 119 7.50 -5.14 13.34
CA THR A 119 6.27 -4.80 14.07
C THR A 119 6.49 -3.59 14.97
N ALA A 120 7.62 -3.54 15.67
CA ALA A 120 8.00 -2.41 16.50
C ALA A 120 8.27 -1.13 15.69
N LEU A 121 8.81 -1.23 14.47
CA LEU A 121 8.91 -0.06 13.58
C LEU A 121 7.53 0.43 13.15
N ARG A 122 6.61 -0.47 12.84
CA ARG A 122 5.24 -0.11 12.43
C ARG A 122 4.42 0.57 13.53
N SER A 123 4.75 0.34 14.80
CA SER A 123 4.06 0.98 15.92
C SER A 123 4.59 2.38 16.25
N ARG A 124 5.73 2.79 15.69
CA ARG A 124 6.22 4.17 15.82
C ARG A 124 5.37 5.04 14.89
N ASP A 125 4.91 6.20 15.36
CA ASP A 125 4.22 7.22 14.56
C ASP A 125 5.17 7.86 13.52
N LEU A 126 5.62 7.06 12.57
CA LEU A 126 6.49 7.46 11.47
C LEU A 126 5.62 8.02 10.35
N PRO A 127 6.14 8.98 9.56
CA PRO A 127 5.41 9.49 8.40
C PRO A 127 4.97 8.32 7.51
N GLU A 128 3.66 8.25 7.27
CA GLU A 128 2.99 7.11 6.63
C GLU A 128 3.45 6.90 5.17
N ASN A 129 4.17 7.87 4.60
CA ASN A 129 4.61 7.88 3.21
C ASN A 129 6.13 8.15 3.12
N ASP A 130 6.92 7.11 2.78
CA ASP A 130 8.30 7.29 2.31
C ASP A 130 8.23 7.93 0.91
N PRO A 131 8.77 9.14 0.69
CA PRO A 131 8.78 9.79 -0.62
C PRO A 131 9.44 8.94 -1.72
N ASN A 132 10.33 8.02 -1.34
CA ASN A 132 11.01 7.11 -2.26
C ASN A 132 10.21 5.85 -2.58
N ASP A 133 9.08 5.60 -1.90
CA ASP A 133 8.25 4.41 -2.09
C ASP A 133 6.80 4.77 -2.41
N PRO A 134 6.48 5.03 -3.70
CA PRO A 134 5.13 5.42 -4.08
C PRO A 134 4.14 4.27 -3.84
N GLN A 135 3.13 4.53 -3.02
CA GLN A 135 2.10 3.55 -2.70
C GLN A 135 1.32 3.11 -3.96
N ARG A 136 1.04 1.80 -4.03
CA ARG A 136 0.19 1.20 -5.06
C ARG A 136 -1.02 0.53 -4.42
N MET A 137 -2.17 0.68 -5.05
CA MET A 137 -3.40 0.01 -4.63
C MET A 137 -3.49 -1.37 -5.28
N ILE A 138 -3.78 -2.38 -4.48
CA ILE A 138 -4.18 -3.71 -4.93
C ILE A 138 -5.67 -3.90 -4.66
N THR A 139 -6.40 -4.50 -5.60
CA THR A 139 -7.79 -4.90 -5.39
C THR A 139 -7.87 -6.42 -5.50
N VAL A 140 -8.26 -7.07 -4.41
CA VAL A 140 -8.37 -8.54 -4.33
C VAL A 140 -9.84 -8.93 -4.26
N ARG A 141 -10.23 -9.98 -4.98
CA ARG A 141 -11.55 -10.60 -4.85
C ARG A 141 -11.46 -11.74 -3.85
N LEU A 142 -12.19 -11.65 -2.75
CA LEU A 142 -12.24 -12.67 -1.70
C LEU A 142 -13.62 -13.34 -1.68
N PRO A 143 -13.72 -14.64 -1.38
CA PRO A 143 -15.00 -15.27 -1.03
C PRO A 143 -15.64 -14.55 0.16
N LYS A 144 -16.98 -14.47 0.18
CA LYS A 144 -17.74 -13.78 1.23
C LYS A 144 -17.36 -14.27 2.64
N SER A 145 -17.32 -15.58 2.83
CA SER A 145 -16.98 -16.19 4.13
C SER A 145 -15.58 -15.82 4.62
N LEU A 146 -14.60 -15.73 3.72
CA LEU A 146 -13.24 -15.32 4.06
C LEU A 146 -13.19 -13.84 4.45
N HIS A 147 -13.91 -12.99 3.72
CA HIS A 147 -14.00 -11.57 4.03
C HIS A 147 -14.65 -11.33 5.41
N GLU A 148 -15.74 -12.02 5.71
CA GLU A 148 -16.44 -11.93 7.01
C GLU A 148 -15.52 -12.34 8.16
N ALA A 149 -14.83 -13.48 8.04
CA ALA A 149 -13.86 -13.92 9.04
C ALA A 149 -12.72 -12.90 9.26
N MET A 150 -12.25 -12.23 8.20
CA MET A 150 -11.25 -11.18 8.32
C MET A 150 -11.78 -9.92 9.02
N CYS A 151 -13.05 -9.57 8.81
CA CYS A 151 -13.70 -8.46 9.52
C CYS A 151 -13.82 -8.75 11.01
N GLU A 152 -14.30 -9.94 11.37
CA GLU A 152 -14.46 -10.37 12.77
C GLU A 152 -13.12 -10.38 13.52
N GLU A 153 -12.06 -10.88 12.89
CA GLU A 153 -10.72 -10.89 13.48
C GLU A 153 -10.14 -9.48 13.65
N ALA A 154 -10.34 -8.60 12.67
CA ALA A 154 -9.90 -7.21 12.77
C ALA A 154 -10.63 -6.47 13.89
N GLU A 155 -11.93 -6.73 14.06
CA GLU A 155 -12.75 -6.22 15.16
C GLU A 155 -12.26 -6.74 16.51
N ALA A 156 -12.02 -8.05 16.64
CA ALA A 156 -11.49 -8.66 17.86
C ALA A 156 -10.12 -8.07 18.28
N LEU A 157 -9.29 -7.70 17.30
CA LEU A 157 -7.99 -7.07 17.51
C LEU A 157 -8.05 -5.53 17.59
N ASN A 158 -9.23 -4.92 17.47
CA ASN A 158 -9.45 -3.46 17.45
C ASN A 158 -8.57 -2.73 16.41
N ILE A 159 -8.45 -3.29 15.20
CA ILE A 159 -7.70 -2.70 14.08
C ILE A 159 -8.56 -2.66 12.81
N SER A 160 -8.17 -1.84 11.84
CA SER A 160 -8.82 -1.86 10.53
C SER A 160 -8.46 -3.13 9.75
N VAL A 161 -9.37 -3.57 8.87
CA VAL A 161 -9.12 -4.70 7.95
C VAL A 161 -7.86 -4.44 7.11
N ASN A 162 -7.60 -3.19 6.70
CA ASN A 162 -6.37 -2.84 5.99
C ASN A 162 -5.12 -3.09 6.86
N ARG A 163 -5.12 -2.67 8.13
CA ARG A 163 -3.99 -2.90 9.05
C ARG A 163 -3.72 -4.39 9.24
N LEU A 164 -4.77 -5.20 9.37
CA LEU A 164 -4.67 -6.67 9.42
C LEU A 164 -4.08 -7.23 8.12
N CYS A 165 -4.58 -6.79 6.95
CA CYS A 165 -4.09 -7.22 5.64
C CYS A 165 -2.61 -6.91 5.45
N ILE A 166 -2.18 -5.68 5.74
CA ILE A 166 -0.76 -5.31 5.59
C ILE A 166 0.09 -6.16 6.54
N SER A 167 -0.30 -6.32 7.81
CA SER A 167 0.45 -7.14 8.77
C SER A 167 0.62 -8.59 8.29
N ARG A 168 -0.41 -9.19 7.68
CA ARG A 168 -0.32 -10.52 7.08
C ARG A 168 0.58 -10.57 5.85
N MET A 169 0.50 -9.57 4.97
CA MET A 169 1.33 -9.52 3.75
C MET A 169 2.83 -9.31 4.04
N LEU A 170 3.18 -8.76 5.20
CA LEU A 170 4.58 -8.60 5.62
C LEU A 170 5.21 -9.90 6.12
N GLN A 171 4.41 -10.90 6.46
CA GLN A 171 4.90 -12.25 6.73
C GLN A 171 5.19 -12.92 5.38
N LEU A 172 6.47 -13.15 5.10
CA LEU A 172 6.89 -13.89 3.90
C LEU A 172 6.33 -15.31 3.98
N LEU A 173 5.71 -15.73 2.89
CA LEU A 173 5.13 -17.07 2.78
C LEU A 173 6.22 -18.08 2.43
N ASP A 174 6.21 -19.24 3.11
CA ASP A 174 6.98 -20.39 2.66
C ASP A 174 6.49 -20.78 1.26
N PRO A 175 7.35 -20.81 0.23
CA PRO A 175 6.95 -21.19 -1.13
C PRO A 175 6.25 -22.55 -1.22
N LYS A 176 6.47 -23.45 -0.25
CA LYS A 176 5.78 -24.76 -0.16
C LYS A 176 4.29 -24.65 0.19
N MET A 177 3.84 -23.51 0.71
CA MET A 177 2.45 -23.23 1.09
C MET A 177 1.62 -22.66 -0.07
N ILE A 178 2.24 -22.42 -1.24
CA ILE A 178 1.56 -21.92 -2.42
C ILE A 178 1.21 -23.14 -3.30
N PRO A 179 -0.07 -23.44 -3.55
CA PRO A 179 -0.46 -24.54 -4.43
C PRO A 179 0.14 -24.35 -5.83
N GLU A 180 0.76 -25.41 -6.37
CA GLU A 180 1.25 -25.39 -7.76
C GLU A 180 0.05 -25.40 -8.71
N THR A 181 -0.29 -24.23 -9.26
CA THR A 181 -1.36 -24.15 -10.26
C THR A 181 -0.80 -24.55 -11.63
N SER A 182 -1.30 -25.62 -12.24
CA SER A 182 -0.96 -26.00 -13.63
C SER A 182 -1.47 -24.99 -14.67
N SER A 183 -2.35 -24.06 -14.28
CA SER A 183 -2.87 -23.00 -15.13
C SER A 183 -1.91 -21.81 -15.20
N LYS A 184 -1.67 -21.30 -16.42
CA LYS A 184 -0.96 -20.03 -16.67
C LYS A 184 -1.43 -18.94 -15.69
N PRO A 185 -0.52 -18.12 -15.11
CA PRO A 185 -0.89 -17.05 -14.20
C PRO A 185 -2.00 -16.19 -14.81
N ARG A 186 -3.19 -16.21 -14.20
CA ARG A 186 -4.31 -15.36 -14.63
C ARG A 186 -4.08 -13.95 -14.09
N GLY A 187 -3.92 -12.99 -15.00
CA GLY A 187 -3.78 -11.58 -14.64
C GLY A 187 -2.95 -10.79 -15.65
N ARG A 188 -3.08 -9.46 -15.65
CA ARG A 188 -2.16 -8.60 -16.38
C ARG A 188 -0.82 -8.60 -15.64
N LYS A 189 0.27 -8.96 -16.34
CA LYS A 189 1.62 -8.67 -15.84
C LYS A 189 1.70 -7.17 -15.48
N PRO A 190 2.34 -6.78 -14.38
CA PRO A 190 2.51 -5.38 -14.02
C PRO A 190 3.05 -4.62 -15.22
N ARG A 191 2.27 -3.67 -15.74
CA ARG A 191 2.69 -2.90 -16.91
C ARG A 191 3.81 -1.98 -16.44
N THR A 192 5.05 -2.24 -16.87
CA THR A 192 6.12 -1.26 -16.75
C THR A 192 5.65 -0.01 -17.49
N ARG A 193 5.40 1.08 -16.76
CA ARG A 193 5.00 2.36 -17.37
C ARG A 193 6.25 2.93 -18.03
N SER A 194 6.55 2.49 -19.25
CA SER A 194 7.48 3.17 -20.14
C SER A 194 7.03 4.63 -20.27
N LYS A 195 7.95 5.57 -20.07
CA LYS A 195 7.72 7.01 -20.17
C LYS A 195 6.99 7.34 -21.48
N PRO A 196 5.95 8.19 -21.49
CA PRO A 196 5.36 8.63 -22.75
C PRO A 196 6.35 9.57 -23.44
N SER A 197 6.93 9.13 -24.56
CA SER A 197 7.62 10.00 -25.50
C SER A 197 6.58 10.93 -26.13
N SER A 198 6.69 12.22 -25.84
CA SER A 198 5.97 13.28 -26.55
C SER A 198 6.54 13.45 -27.97
N SER A 199 5.71 13.25 -28.98
CA SER A 199 5.75 13.93 -30.29
C SER A 199 4.42 13.64 -31.00
N LEU A 200 3.48 14.58 -30.87
CA LEU A 200 3.06 15.56 -31.89
C LEU A 200 2.22 14.98 -33.06
N ALA A 201 0.90 15.17 -32.91
CA ALA A 201 -0.05 15.72 -33.88
C ALA A 201 0.06 15.38 -35.39
N GLN A 202 -1.00 14.77 -35.93
CA GLN A 202 -1.89 15.42 -36.90
C GLN A 202 -3.18 14.60 -37.15
N GLN A 203 -4.31 15.19 -36.82
CA GLN A 203 -5.60 15.10 -37.53
C GLN A 203 -5.68 16.34 -38.47
N PRO A 204 -6.61 16.49 -39.45
CA PRO A 204 -7.99 15.93 -39.48
C PRO A 204 -8.53 15.52 -40.88
N GLN A 205 -9.71 14.86 -40.92
CA GLN A 205 -10.94 15.32 -41.62
C GLN A 205 -12.01 14.20 -41.74
N THR A 206 -13.25 14.55 -41.40
CA THR A 206 -14.55 13.87 -41.67
C THR A 206 -15.21 14.55 -42.91
N PRO A 207 -16.49 14.36 -43.34
CA PRO A 207 -17.59 13.43 -42.95
C PRO A 207 -18.45 12.86 -44.12
N SER A 208 -19.27 11.82 -43.88
CA SER A 208 -20.60 11.50 -44.53
C SER A 208 -21.09 10.13 -44.01
N SER A 209 -22.36 9.76 -43.77
CA SER A 209 -23.69 10.36 -43.81
C SER A 209 -24.65 9.44 -43.01
N SER A 210 -25.62 10.05 -42.33
CA SER A 210 -27.01 9.63 -42.06
C SER A 210 -27.43 8.15 -42.20
N THR A 211 -28.05 7.57 -41.14
CA THR A 211 -29.44 7.05 -41.13
C THR A 211 -29.91 6.83 -39.68
N GLN A 212 -31.15 7.23 -39.41
CA GLN A 212 -31.84 7.34 -38.12
C GLN A 212 -32.52 6.03 -37.64
N PRO A 213 -33.12 5.98 -36.43
CA PRO A 213 -33.30 4.77 -35.62
C PRO A 213 -34.69 4.12 -35.74
N VAL A 214 -34.78 2.81 -35.44
CA VAL A 214 -36.04 2.07 -35.29
C VAL A 214 -36.37 1.91 -33.80
N GLN A 215 -37.55 2.39 -33.40
CA GLN A 215 -38.14 2.25 -32.06
C GLN A 215 -38.73 0.84 -31.82
N PRO A 216 -38.91 0.44 -30.54
CA PRO A 216 -39.35 -0.90 -30.15
C PRO A 216 -40.88 -1.06 -30.06
N GLN A 217 -41.41 -2.19 -30.53
CA GLN A 217 -42.82 -2.57 -30.37
C GLN A 217 -43.05 -3.41 -29.10
N HIS A 218 -43.99 -2.95 -28.28
CA HIS A 218 -44.68 -3.68 -27.20
C HIS A 218 -45.80 -4.56 -27.78
N PRO A 219 -46.06 -5.76 -27.21
CA PRO A 219 -47.39 -6.37 -27.26
C PRO A 219 -48.08 -6.37 -25.88
N GLN A 220 -49.36 -5.95 -25.88
CA GLN A 220 -50.31 -5.97 -24.77
C GLN A 220 -50.84 -7.40 -24.46
N PRO A 221 -51.43 -7.61 -23.26
CA PRO A 221 -51.79 -8.93 -22.72
C PRO A 221 -53.19 -9.41 -23.15
N GLN A 222 -53.35 -10.73 -23.29
CA GLN A 222 -54.64 -11.40 -23.49
C GLN A 222 -55.26 -11.81 -22.15
N HIS A 223 -56.52 -11.39 -21.94
CA HIS A 223 -57.42 -11.96 -20.93
C HIS A 223 -58.11 -13.22 -21.49
N PRO A 224 -58.36 -14.25 -20.67
CA PRO A 224 -59.15 -15.42 -21.07
C PRO A 224 -60.65 -15.17 -20.84
N GLN A 225 -61.48 -15.68 -21.76
CA GLN A 225 -62.92 -15.86 -21.57
C GLN A 225 -63.24 -17.35 -21.48
N SER A 226 -64.24 -17.61 -20.61
CA SER A 226 -65.10 -18.79 -20.45
C SER A 226 -64.57 -19.92 -19.59
#